data_AF-A0A522VXK2-F1
#
_entry.id   AF-A0A522VXK2-F1
#
_cell.length_a   1.000
_cell.length_b   1.000
_cell.length_c   1.000
_cell.angle_alpha   90.00
_cell.angle_beta   90.00
_cell.angle_gamma   90.00
#
_symmetry.space_group_name_H-M   'P 1'
#
loop_
_entity.id
_entity.type
_entity.pdbx_description
1 polymer ?
#
loop_
_entity_poly.entity_id
_entity_poly.type
_entity_poly.pdbx_seq_one_letter_code
_entity_poly.pdbx_strand_id
1 'polypeptide(L)' 'MPPDHHVAGPEEIRSIPIDRIRILNPRSRSKKVFAGIVENIARVGLKRPITVTHAGNDDCGPIYHLVCGQ' A
#
# COMPACT_ATOMS: atom_id res chain seq x y z
N MET A 1 14.57 26.25 -6.29
CA MET A 1 14.26 24.95 -5.66
C MET A 1 12.74 24.88 -5.46
N PRO A 2 11.94 24.50 -6.46
CA PRO A 2 10.52 24.30 -6.23
C PRO A 2 10.34 23.02 -5.38
N PRO A 3 9.36 23.00 -4.47
CA PRO A 3 8.99 21.78 -3.77
C PRO A 3 8.46 20.79 -4.82
N ASP A 4 8.97 19.56 -4.77
CA ASP A 4 8.43 18.41 -5.47
C ASP A 4 6.99 18.21 -4.96
N HIS A 5 6.06 18.97 -5.53
CA HIS A 5 4.66 18.59 -5.55
C HIS A 5 4.67 17.29 -6.33
N HIS A 6 4.62 16.18 -5.60
CA HIS A 6 4.39 14.85 -6.12
C HIS A 6 3.05 14.91 -6.85
N VAL A 7 3.12 15.29 -8.11
CA VAL A 7 1.99 15.42 -9.02
C VAL A 7 1.33 14.05 -9.04
N ALA A 8 0.09 14.01 -8.56
CA ALA A 8 -0.80 12.88 -8.72
C ALA A 8 -1.04 12.70 -10.24
N GLY A 9 -0.12 12.00 -10.88
CA GLY A 9 -0.37 11.35 -12.16
C GLY A 9 -1.47 10.30 -12.00
N PRO A 10 -2.01 9.77 -13.10
CA PRO A 10 -3.08 8.78 -13.06
C PRO A 10 -2.70 7.65 -12.10
N GLU A 11 -3.53 7.41 -11.07
CA GLU A 11 -3.30 6.38 -10.06
C GLU A 11 -3.27 5.02 -10.75
N GLU A 12 -2.07 4.58 -11.13
CA GLU A 12 -1.91 3.38 -11.91
C GLU A 12 -2.04 2.16 -11.00
N ILE A 13 -3.14 1.44 -11.15
CA ILE A 13 -3.38 0.21 -10.41
C ILE A 13 -2.48 -0.86 -11.01
N ARG A 14 -1.43 -1.23 -10.27
CA ARG A 14 -0.51 -2.31 -10.62
C ARG A 14 -0.45 -3.33 -9.50
N SER A 15 -0.26 -4.60 -9.88
CA SER A 15 0.05 -5.66 -8.93
C SER A 15 1.52 -5.57 -8.53
N ILE A 16 1.78 -5.20 -7.27
CA ILE A 16 3.12 -5.17 -6.70
C ILE A 16 3.28 -6.29 -5.66
N PRO A 17 4.48 -6.88 -5.52
CA PRO A 17 4.75 -7.86 -4.49
C PRO A 17 4.68 -7.21 -3.09
N ILE A 18 3.94 -7.84 -2.17
CA ILE A 18 3.71 -7.33 -0.80
C ILE A 18 5.03 -7.19 -0.02
N ASP A 19 6.00 -8.06 -0.29
CA ASP A 19 7.34 -8.05 0.31
C ASP A 19 8.07 -6.70 0.10
N ARG A 20 7.76 -5.99 -0.98
CA ARG A 20 8.36 -4.68 -1.29
C ARG A 20 7.64 -3.50 -0.66
N ILE A 21 6.56 -3.74 0.09
CA ILE A 21 5.76 -2.71 0.75
C ILE A 21 6.22 -2.55 2.19
N ARG A 22 6.90 -1.44 2.51
CA ARG A 22 7.26 -1.10 3.89
C ARG A 22 6.15 -0.30 4.56
N ILE A 23 5.79 -0.71 5.77
CA ILE A 23 4.81 -0.03 6.59
C ILE A 23 5.56 0.86 7.57
N LEU A 24 5.61 2.17 7.28
CA LEU A 24 6.29 3.14 8.15
C LEU A 24 5.51 3.42 9.44
N ASN A 25 4.17 3.39 9.37
CA ASN A 25 3.31 3.67 10.51
C ASN A 25 2.32 2.52 10.74
N PRO A 26 2.74 1.44 11.43
CA PRO A 26 1.85 0.33 11.72
C PRO A 26 0.79 0.79 12.72
N ARG A 27 -0.45 0.98 12.27
CA ARG A 27 -1.58 1.12 13.18
C ARG A 27 -1.97 -0.26 13.70
N SER A 28 -2.04 -0.36 15.02
CA SER A 28 -2.60 -1.52 15.70
C SER A 28 -4.11 -1.59 15.43
N ARG A 29 -4.51 -2.46 14.50
CA ARG A 29 -5.92 -2.86 14.33
C ARG A 29 -6.27 -3.95 15.33
N SER A 30 -7.45 -3.84 15.96
CA SER A 30 -8.02 -4.90 16.78
C SER A 30 -8.19 -6.18 15.95
N LYS A 31 -7.88 -7.35 16.54
CA LYS A 31 -7.95 -8.67 15.87
C LYS A 31 -9.30 -8.93 15.18
N LYS A 32 -10.40 -8.45 15.77
CA LYS A 32 -11.76 -8.57 15.21
C LYS A 32 -11.92 -7.83 13.87
N VAL A 33 -11.30 -6.65 13.75
CA VAL A 33 -11.32 -5.86 12.51
C VAL A 33 -10.46 -6.52 11.44
N PHE A 34 -9.29 -7.02 11.81
CA PHE A 34 -8.41 -7.77 10.90
C PHE A 34 -9.13 -9.00 10.32
N ALA A 35 -9.73 -9.84 11.18
CA ALA A 35 -10.46 -11.04 10.76
C ALA A 35 -11.61 -10.70 9.78
N GLY A 36 -12.39 -9.65 10.06
CA GLY A 36 -13.47 -9.22 9.17
C GLY A 36 -12.98 -8.73 7.80
N ILE A 37 -11.82 -8.07 7.75
CA ILE A 37 -11.21 -7.62 6.49
C ILE A 37 -10.68 -8.81 5.69
N VAL A 38 -9.99 -9.75 6.33
CA VAL A 38 -9.51 -10.98 5.68
C VAL A 38 -10.67 -11.79 5.11
N GLU A 39 -11.74 -11.99 5.88
CA GLU A 39 -12.92 -12.71 5.42
C GLU A 39 -13.61 -12.00 4.25
N ASN A 40 -13.73 -10.66 4.32
CA ASN A 40 -14.33 -9.89 3.23
C ASN A 40 -13.46 -9.93 1.96
N ILE A 41 -12.13 -9.87 2.08
CA ILE A 41 -11.21 -10.01 0.95
C ILE A 41 -11.30 -11.43 0.37
N ALA A 42 -11.40 -12.47 1.21
CA ALA A 42 -11.56 -13.85 0.74
C ALA A 42 -12.89 -14.08 0.02
N ARG A 43 -13.98 -13.43 0.47
CA ARG A 43 -15.31 -13.59 -0.10
C ARG A 43 -15.57 -12.75 -1.35
N VAL A 44 -15.11 -11.50 -1.37
CA VAL A 44 -15.45 -10.51 -2.42
C VAL A 44 -14.23 -10.01 -3.18
N GLY A 45 -13.02 -10.27 -2.70
CA GLY A 45 -11.79 -9.67 -3.21
C GLY A 45 -11.49 -8.31 -2.60
N LEU A 46 -10.32 -7.76 -2.95
CA LEU A 46 -9.88 -6.45 -2.51
C LEU A 46 -10.68 -5.35 -3.22
N LYS A 47 -11.75 -4.86 -2.58
CA LYS A 47 -12.68 -3.85 -3.15
C LYS A 47 -12.05 -2.50 -3.44
N ARG A 48 -10.99 -2.12 -2.73
CA ARG A 48 -10.28 -0.84 -2.90
C ARG A 48 -8.78 -1.10 -2.98
N PRO A 49 -8.08 -0.56 -3.99
CA PRO A 49 -6.64 -0.67 -4.05
C PRO A 49 -6.00 0.02 -2.82
N ILE A 50 -4.82 -0.44 -2.45
CA ILE A 50 -3.99 0.20 -1.43
C ILE A 50 -3.19 1.33 -2.07
N THR A 51 -3.04 2.44 -1.35
CA THR A 51 -2.25 3.57 -1.83
C THR A 51 -0.83 3.41 -1.29
N VAL A 52 0.11 3.32 -2.21
CA VAL A 52 1.53 3.26 -1.90
C VAL A 52 2.25 4.42 -2.55
N THR A 53 3.38 4.82 -1.97
CA THR A 53 4.30 5.78 -2.58
C THR A 53 5.61 5.09 -2.93
N HIS A 54 6.23 5.50 -4.03
CA HIS A 54 7.52 4.98 -4.43
C HIS A 54 8.60 5.52 -3.50
N ALA A 55 9.30 4.63 -2.80
CA ALA A 55 10.27 4.99 -1.77
C ALA A 55 11.73 4.99 -2.27
N GLY A 56 11.98 4.40 -3.43
CA GLY A 56 13.32 4.21 -3.99
C GLY A 56 13.44 2.82 -4.60
N ASN A 57 14.66 2.43 -4.99
CA ASN A 57 14.96 1.11 -5.51
C ASN A 57 16.01 0.42 -4.63
N ASP A 58 15.83 -0.87 -4.43
CA ASP A 58 16.82 -1.80 -3.89
C ASP A 58 17.49 -2.60 -5.02
N ASP A 59 18.48 -3.42 -4.68
CA ASP A 59 19.12 -4.37 -5.59
C ASP A 59 18.10 -5.31 -6.27
N CYS A 60 17.02 -5.65 -5.56
CA CYS A 60 15.91 -6.44 -6.10
C CYS A 60 14.84 -5.64 -6.88
N GLY A 61 14.90 -4.30 -6.92
CA GLY A 61 13.98 -3.43 -7.66
C GLY A 61 13.22 -2.40 -6.80
N PRO A 62 12.12 -1.82 -7.30
CA PRO A 62 11.44 -0.69 -6.64
C PRO A 62 10.81 -1.08 -5.29
N ILE A 63 11.04 -0.24 -4.27
CA ILE A 63 10.46 -0.31 -2.93
C ILE A 63 9.28 0.66 -2.84
N TYR A 64 8.23 0.23 -2.15
CA TYR A 64 7.02 1.01 -1.94
C TYR A 64 6.78 1.22 -0.46
N HIS A 65 6.33 2.41 -0.06
CA HIS A 65 5.88 2.69 1.29
C HIS A 65 4.36 2.74 1.34
N LEU A 66 3.75 2.04 2.30
CA LEU A 66 2.31 2.07 2.49
C LEU A 66 1.88 3.43 3.03
N VAL A 67 1.06 4.15 2.26
CA VAL A 67 0.50 5.45 2.65
C VAL A 67 -0.87 5.25 3.27
N CYS A 68 -1.74 4.50 2.59
CA CYS A 68 -3.12 4.26 3.02
C CYS A 68 -3.57 2.85 2.65
N GLY A 69 -4.42 2.25 3.50
CA GLY A 69 -5.01 0.93 3.22
C GLY A 69 -4.37 -0.25 3.94
N GLN A 70 -3.57 -0.02 5.00
CA GLN A 70 -3.25 -1.05 6.00
C GLN A 70 -4.55 -1.56 6.61
#